data_AF-A0A520Y744-F1
#
_entry.id   AF-A0A520Y744-F1
#
_cell.length_a   1.000
_cell.length_b   1.000
_cell.length_c   1.000
_cell.angle_alpha   90.00
_cell.angle_beta   90.00
_cell.angle_gamma   90.00
#
_symmetry.space_group_name_H-M   'P 1'
#
loop_
_entity.id
_entity.type
_entity.pdbx_description
1 polymer ?
#
loop_
_entity_poly.entity_id
_entity_poly.type
_entity_poly.pdbx_seq_one_letter_code
_entity_poly.pdbx_strand_id
1 'polypeptide(L)'
;MGSILIAVDSVVNVLLGLLLLIFPPSVVEWLGLPLPSSAFYVRILGAVILGIGVALAIEFRREPSASLVGLGTGGAVAINLCGGGALVAYLAFGDLSLSTEGKIVLWTLAAVVVGLGLVELVANLSSRRPSS
;
A
#
# COMPACT_ATOMS: atom_id res chain seq x y z
N MET A 1 6.55 12.50 -22.33
CA MET A 1 5.12 12.13 -22.11
C MET A 1 4.95 11.08 -21.01
N GLY A 2 5.75 9.99 -20.99
CA GLY A 2 5.67 8.94 -19.95
C GLY A 2 5.83 9.43 -18.50
N SER A 3 6.79 10.31 -18.23
CA SER A 3 7.04 10.81 -16.86
C SER A 3 5.86 11.60 -16.28
N ILE A 4 5.12 12.36 -17.11
CA ILE A 4 3.97 13.14 -16.64
C ILE A 4 2.79 12.22 -16.27
N LEU A 5 2.63 11.11 -16.99
CA LEU A 5 1.58 10.14 -16.71
C LEU A 5 1.85 9.40 -15.39
N ILE A 6 3.10 8.99 -15.15
CA ILE A 6 3.52 8.38 -13.87
C ILE A 6 3.32 9.38 -12.71
N ALA A 7 3.66 10.65 -12.92
CA ALA A 7 3.47 11.67 -11.89
C ALA A 7 1.99 11.87 -11.54
N VAL A 8 1.12 11.97 -12.55
CA VAL A 8 -0.33 12.10 -12.35
C VAL A 8 -0.89 10.86 -11.67
N ASP A 9 -0.54 9.66 -12.13
CA ASP A 9 -1.02 8.41 -11.57
C ASP A 9 -0.54 8.22 -10.12
N SER A 10 0.70 8.60 -9.82
CA SER A 10 1.22 8.63 -8.45
C SER A 10 0.40 9.56 -7.56
N VAL A 11 0.15 10.81 -8.00
CA VAL A 11 -0.62 11.79 -7.22
C VAL A 11 -2.05 11.31 -7.00
N VAL A 12 -2.71 10.81 -8.05
CA VAL A 12 -4.08 10.29 -7.96
C VAL A 12 -4.16 9.11 -6.99
N ASN A 13 -3.23 8.15 -7.07
CA ASN A 13 -3.21 7.00 -6.16
C ASN A 13 -2.87 7.40 -4.73
N VAL A 14 -1.97 8.36 -4.49
CA VAL A 14 -1.72 8.87 -3.13
C VAL A 14 -2.97 9.52 -2.56
N LEU A 15 -3.63 10.40 -3.32
CA LEU A 15 -4.83 11.10 -2.85
C LEU A 15 -6.01 10.15 -2.62
N LEU A 16 -6.27 9.26 -3.58
CA LEU A 16 -7.33 8.25 -3.46
C LEU A 16 -7.03 7.26 -2.34
N GLY A 17 -5.79 6.80 -2.24
CA GLY A 17 -5.34 5.91 -1.19
C GLY A 17 -5.54 6.52 0.20
N LEU A 18 -5.15 7.78 0.39
CA LEU A 18 -5.40 8.52 1.64
C LEU A 18 -6.88 8.70 1.93
N LEU A 19 -7.67 9.08 0.92
CA LEU A 19 -9.12 9.26 1.06
C LEU A 19 -9.80 7.96 1.53
N LEU A 20 -9.44 6.82 0.92
CA LEU A 20 -9.97 5.51 1.29
C LEU A 20 -9.41 4.98 2.61
N LEU A 21 -8.16 5.32 2.96
CA LEU A 21 -7.54 4.94 4.23
C LEU A 21 -8.17 5.69 5.41
N ILE A 22 -8.54 6.95 5.23
CA ILE A 22 -9.31 7.73 6.22
C ILE A 22 -10.76 7.26 6.23
N PHE A 23 -11.32 7.02 5.03
CA PHE A 23 -12.72 6.68 4.79
C PHE A 23 -13.69 7.62 5.52
N PRO A 24 -13.74 8.92 5.16
CA PRO A 24 -14.64 9.88 5.80
C PRO A 24 -16.10 9.59 5.43
N PRO A 25 -16.99 9.28 6.39
CA PRO A 25 -18.40 8.94 6.11
C PRO A 25 -19.13 10.02 5.31
N SER A 26 -18.86 11.30 5.59
CA SER A 26 -19.48 12.44 4.91
C SER A 26 -19.25 12.44 3.39
N VAL A 27 -18.11 11.94 2.91
CA VAL A 27 -17.85 11.83 1.47
C VAL A 27 -18.68 10.71 0.85
N VAL A 28 -18.81 9.58 1.56
CA VAL A 28 -19.62 8.44 1.11
C VAL A 28 -21.10 8.82 1.01
N GLU A 29 -21.61 9.50 2.05
CA GLU A 29 -22.98 10.02 2.08
C GLU A 29 -23.23 11.07 1.00
N TRP A 30 -22.29 12.01 0.80
CA TRP A 30 -22.40 13.03 -0.24
C TRP A 30 -22.43 12.43 -1.65
N LEU A 31 -21.68 11.35 -1.88
CA LEU A 31 -21.69 10.59 -3.13
C LEU A 31 -22.94 9.69 -3.29
N GLY A 32 -23.79 9.57 -2.27
CA GLY A 32 -24.97 8.69 -2.28
C GLY A 32 -24.62 7.21 -2.31
N LEU A 33 -23.42 6.84 -1.84
CA LEU A 33 -22.95 5.45 -1.81
C LEU A 33 -23.44 4.72 -0.55
N PRO A 34 -23.65 3.39 -0.62
CA PRO A 34 -24.03 2.61 0.55
C PRO A 34 -22.87 2.58 1.57
N LEU A 35 -23.17 2.89 2.83
CA LEU A 35 -22.21 2.76 3.91
C LEU A 35 -22.00 1.27 4.24
N PRO A 36 -20.75 0.77 4.22
CA PRO A 36 -20.48 -0.61 4.61
C PRO A 36 -20.65 -0.77 6.13
N SER A 37 -20.99 -1.98 6.57
CA SER A 37 -21.06 -2.33 8.00
C SER A 37 -19.71 -2.22 8.71
N SER A 38 -18.60 -2.24 7.96
CA SER A 38 -17.25 -2.01 8.47
C SER A 38 -16.39 -1.32 7.41
N ALA A 39 -15.61 -0.33 7.84
CA ALA A 39 -14.63 0.36 7.00
C ALA A 39 -13.34 -0.44 6.78
N PHE A 40 -13.18 -1.61 7.42
CA PHE A 40 -11.94 -2.39 7.44
C PHE A 40 -11.38 -2.63 6.03
N TYR A 41 -12.14 -3.27 5.14
CA TYR A 41 -11.66 -3.60 3.80
C TYR A 41 -11.39 -2.38 2.93
N VAL A 42 -12.19 -1.32 3.09
CA VAL A 42 -11.99 -0.07 2.34
C VAL A 42 -10.69 0.60 2.74
N ARG A 43 -10.38 0.61 4.04
CA ARG A 43 -9.16 1.21 4.55
C ARG A 43 -7.91 0.38 4.22
N ILE A 44 -8.01 -0.95 4.23
CA ILE A 44 -6.93 -1.82 3.73
C ILE A 44 -6.68 -1.58 2.24
N LEU A 45 -7.74 -1.48 1.42
CA LEU A 45 -7.61 -1.13 0.01
C LEU A 45 -6.97 0.26 -0.16
N GLY A 46 -7.38 1.25 0.64
CA GLY A 46 -6.77 2.58 0.65
C GLY A 46 -5.28 2.55 0.96
N ALA A 47 -4.84 1.74 1.92
CA ALA A 47 -3.43 1.55 2.23
C ALA A 47 -2.64 0.93 1.05
N VAL A 48 -3.21 -0.07 0.37
CA VAL A 48 -2.59 -0.68 -0.81
C VAL A 48 -2.47 0.34 -1.95
N ILE A 49 -3.53 1.09 -2.24
CA ILE A 49 -3.55 2.14 -3.28
C ILE A 49 -2.56 3.26 -2.93
N LEU A 50 -2.47 3.65 -1.67
CA LEU A 50 -1.45 4.58 -1.20
C LEU A 50 -0.04 4.03 -1.46
N GLY A 51 0.19 2.75 -1.16
CA GLY A 51 1.43 2.05 -1.47
C GLY A 51 1.77 2.04 -2.96
N ILE A 52 0.78 1.88 -3.84
CA ILE A 52 0.94 2.01 -5.31
C ILE A 52 1.36 3.44 -5.68
N GLY A 53 0.72 4.45 -5.09
CA GLY A 53 1.09 5.84 -5.31
C GLY A 53 2.53 6.15 -4.90
N VAL A 54 2.97 5.62 -3.76
CA VAL A 54 4.37 5.70 -3.28
C VAL A 54 5.31 4.95 -4.22
N ALA A 55 4.91 3.76 -4.69
CA ALA A 55 5.68 2.97 -5.63
C ALA A 55 5.93 3.73 -6.94
N LEU A 56 4.89 4.38 -7.49
CA LEU A 56 4.99 5.21 -8.68
C LEU A 56 5.84 6.47 -8.44
N ALA A 57 5.78 7.05 -7.24
CA ALA A 57 6.64 8.18 -6.87
C ALA A 57 8.13 7.77 -6.82
N ILE A 58 8.43 6.55 -6.38
CA ILE A 58 9.78 5.97 -6.42
C ILE A 58 10.22 5.79 -7.87
N GLU A 59 9.34 5.23 -8.72
CA GLU A 59 9.62 5.01 -10.14
C GLU A 59 9.85 6.33 -10.90
N PHE A 60 9.08 7.38 -10.60
CA PHE A 60 9.24 8.70 -11.19
C PHE A 60 10.64 9.30 -10.94
N ARG A 61 11.30 8.92 -9.84
CA ARG A 61 12.66 9.39 -9.50
C ARG A 61 13.77 8.58 -10.18
N ARG A 62 13.44 7.50 -10.90
CA ARG A 62 14.40 6.70 -11.65
C ARG A 62 14.62 7.31 -13.04
N GLU A 63 15.79 7.04 -13.62
CA GLU A 63 16.09 7.48 -14.98
C GLU A 63 15.07 6.88 -15.97
N PRO A 64 14.55 7.69 -16.92
CA PRO A 64 13.56 7.22 -17.88
C PRO A 64 14.12 6.07 -18.70
N SER A 65 13.64 4.85 -18.47
CA SER A 65 13.92 3.72 -19.35
C SER A 65 13.03 3.79 -20.58
N ALA A 66 13.59 3.50 -21.76
CA ALA A 66 12.87 3.57 -23.04
C ALA A 66 11.80 2.47 -23.23
N SER A 67 11.70 1.50 -22.30
CA SER A 67 10.72 0.40 -22.36
C SER A 67 9.66 0.52 -21.26
N LEU A 68 8.50 -0.13 -21.46
CA LEU A 68 7.59 -0.41 -20.35
C LEU A 68 8.33 -1.29 -19.33
N VAL A 69 8.56 -0.76 -18.13
CA VAL A 69 9.12 -1.50 -17.00
C VAL A 69 8.11 -1.43 -15.85
N GLY A 70 7.89 -2.55 -15.16
CA GLY A 70 7.08 -2.55 -13.95
C GLY A 70 7.77 -1.84 -12.78
N LEU A 71 7.04 -1.65 -11.69
CA LEU A 71 7.49 -0.99 -10.45
C LEU A 71 8.74 -1.61 -9.77
N GLY A 72 9.11 -2.83 -10.17
CA GLY A 72 10.24 -3.58 -9.62
C GLY A 72 10.09 -3.88 -8.13
N THR A 73 11.19 -4.32 -7.53
CA THR A 73 11.25 -4.69 -6.10
C THR A 73 10.97 -3.51 -5.17
N GLY A 74 11.46 -2.30 -5.51
CA GLY A 74 11.24 -1.11 -4.69
C GLY A 74 9.75 -0.74 -4.56
N GLY A 75 8.99 -0.87 -5.65
CA GLY A 75 7.55 -0.64 -5.60
C GLY A 75 6.78 -1.76 -4.91
N ALA A 76 7.18 -3.02 -5.09
CA ALA A 76 6.60 -4.15 -4.37
C ALA A 76 6.76 -3.99 -2.84
N VAL A 77 7.94 -3.57 -2.38
CA VAL A 77 8.20 -3.22 -0.97
C VAL A 77 7.24 -2.12 -0.50
N ALA A 78 7.09 -1.03 -1.24
CA ALA A 78 6.21 0.07 -0.85
C ALA A 78 4.75 -0.40 -0.68
N ILE A 79 4.24 -1.17 -1.63
CA ILE A 79 2.87 -1.70 -1.60
C ILE A 79 2.68 -2.64 -0.41
N ASN A 80 3.60 -3.59 -0.22
CA ASN A 80 3.53 -4.57 0.87
C ASN A 80 3.61 -3.92 2.25
N LEU A 81 4.51 -2.95 2.44
CA LEU A 81 4.65 -2.27 3.73
C LEU A 81 3.45 -1.36 4.04
N CYS A 82 2.86 -0.70 3.04
CA CYS A 82 1.65 0.10 3.26
C CYS A 82 0.45 -0.80 3.59
N GLY A 83 0.14 -1.80 2.76
CA GLY A 83 -0.99 -2.70 2.97
C GLY A 83 -0.85 -3.57 4.22
N GLY A 84 0.31 -4.23 4.37
CA GLY A 84 0.63 -5.06 5.52
C GLY A 84 0.73 -4.25 6.82
N GLY A 85 1.34 -3.07 6.78
CA GLY A 85 1.44 -2.17 7.93
C GLY A 85 0.07 -1.68 8.39
N ALA A 86 -0.82 -1.31 7.47
CA ALA A 86 -2.19 -0.96 7.80
C ALA A 86 -2.96 -2.14 8.41
N LEU A 87 -2.78 -3.36 7.88
CA LEU A 87 -3.38 -4.56 8.45
C LEU A 87 -2.87 -4.83 9.88
N VAL A 88 -1.56 -4.72 10.12
CA VAL A 88 -0.97 -4.84 11.46
C VAL A 88 -1.54 -3.78 12.40
N ALA A 89 -1.60 -2.52 11.99
CA ALA A 89 -2.16 -1.44 12.80
C ALA A 89 -3.63 -1.73 13.16
N TYR A 90 -4.40 -2.25 12.21
CA TYR A 90 -5.78 -2.66 12.43
C TYR A 90 -5.93 -3.83 13.42
N LEU A 91 -5.09 -4.86 13.29
CA LEU A 91 -5.13 -6.01 14.20
C LEU A 91 -4.63 -5.67 15.61
N ALA A 92 -3.71 -4.70 15.72
CA ALA A 92 -3.13 -4.28 16.99
C ALA A 92 -4.00 -3.27 17.74
N PHE A 93 -4.61 -2.32 17.03
CA PHE A 93 -5.30 -1.16 17.63
C PHE A 93 -6.78 -1.05 17.26
N GLY A 94 -7.23 -1.77 16.22
CA GLY A 94 -8.62 -1.71 15.77
C GLY A 94 -9.55 -2.57 16.61
N ASP A 95 -10.76 -2.09 16.85
CA ASP A 95 -11.84 -2.88 17.44
C ASP A 95 -12.48 -3.77 16.37
N LEU A 96 -11.79 -4.86 16.06
CA LEU A 96 -12.23 -5.85 15.09
C LEU A 96 -12.96 -7.00 15.81
N SER A 97 -14.27 -7.07 15.63
CA SER A 97 -15.13 -8.16 16.14
C SER A 97 -14.94 -9.47 15.34
N LEU A 98 -13.71 -9.98 15.33
CA LEU A 98 -13.30 -11.17 14.58
C LEU A 98 -13.33 -12.41 15.45
N SER A 99 -13.69 -13.55 14.83
CA SER A 99 -13.45 -14.87 15.44
C SER A 99 -11.96 -15.13 15.59
N THR A 100 -11.61 -16.09 16.45
CA THR A 100 -10.21 -16.49 16.69
C THR A 100 -9.53 -16.93 15.39
N GLU A 101 -10.23 -17.70 14.56
CA GLU A 101 -9.75 -18.16 13.25
C GLU A 101 -9.46 -16.97 12.33
N GLY A 102 -10.37 -15.99 12.28
CA GLY A 102 -10.18 -14.77 11.51
C GLY A 102 -8.95 -13.98 11.94
N LYS A 103 -8.71 -13.87 13.25
CA LYS A 103 -7.51 -13.22 13.79
C LYS A 103 -6.23 -13.97 13.40
N ILE A 104 -6.21 -15.29 13.52
CA ILE A 104 -5.05 -16.11 13.15
C ILE A 104 -4.72 -15.95 11.67
N VAL A 105 -5.74 -16.04 10.80
CA VAL A 105 -5.55 -15.90 9.35
C VAL A 105 -5.02 -14.52 9.00
N LEU A 106 -5.61 -13.45 9.55
CA LEU A 106 -5.18 -12.09 9.24
C LEU A 106 -3.80 -11.75 9.80
N TRP A 107 -3.45 -12.21 11.01
CA TRP A 107 -2.09 -12.06 11.54
C TRP A 107 -1.06 -12.81 10.70
N THR A 108 -1.40 -14.01 10.23
CA THR A 108 -0.54 -14.79 9.32
C THR A 108 -0.34 -14.03 8.01
N LEU A 109 -1.42 -13.52 7.41
CA LEU A 109 -1.35 -12.73 6.18
C LEU A 109 -0.50 -11.46 6.38
N ALA A 110 -0.72 -10.73 7.47
CA ALA A 110 0.07 -9.56 7.83
C ALA A 110 1.56 -9.90 7.96
N ALA A 111 1.89 -10.97 8.69
CA ALA A 111 3.27 -11.41 8.87
C ALA A 111 3.94 -11.78 7.53
N VAL A 112 3.22 -12.47 6.63
CA VAL A 112 3.73 -12.82 5.30
C VAL A 112 3.96 -11.56 4.46
N VAL A 113 2.98 -10.68 4.34
CA VAL A 113 3.06 -9.50 3.48
C VAL A 113 4.15 -8.54 3.97
N VAL A 114 4.17 -8.24 5.28
CA VAL A 114 5.22 -7.39 5.87
C VAL A 114 6.57 -8.08 5.79
N GLY A 115 6.64 -9.38 6.08
CA GLY A 115 7.87 -10.16 6.01
C GLY A 115 8.50 -10.14 4.62
N LEU A 116 7.72 -10.36 3.55
CA LEU A 116 8.18 -10.26 2.17
C LEU A 116 8.70 -8.86 1.86
N GLY A 117 7.96 -7.81 2.24
CA GLY A 117 8.39 -6.43 2.07
C GLY A 117 9.71 -6.12 2.79
N LEU A 118 9.90 -6.64 4.01
CA LEU A 118 11.14 -6.45 4.77
C LEU A 118 12.32 -7.24 4.18
N VAL A 119 12.11 -8.50 3.78
CA VAL A 119 13.15 -9.32 3.13
C VAL A 119 13.63 -8.66 1.85
N GLU A 120 12.70 -8.23 0.99
CA GLU A 120 13.05 -7.51 -0.23
C GLU A 120 13.76 -6.20 0.09
N LEU A 121 13.31 -5.42 1.07
CA LEU A 121 13.97 -4.17 1.47
C LEU A 121 15.42 -4.42 1.91
N VAL A 122 15.66 -5.39 2.78
CA VAL A 122 17.00 -5.74 3.26
C VAL A 122 17.89 -6.25 2.12
N ALA A 123 17.37 -7.08 1.23
CA ALA A 123 18.11 -7.59 0.09
C ALA A 123 18.55 -6.45 -0.85
N ASN A 124 17.64 -5.51 -1.16
CA ASN A 124 17.94 -4.36 -2.01
C ASN A 124 18.94 -3.39 -1.37
N LEU A 125 18.88 -3.18 -0.05
CA LEU A 125 19.85 -2.35 0.67
C LEU A 125 21.23 -3.02 0.74
N SER A 126 21.28 -4.34 0.90
CA SER A 126 22.53 -5.10 0.96
C SER A 126 23.27 -5.11 -0.38
N SER A 127 22.56 -5.22 -1.50
CA SER A 127 23.14 -5.17 -2.85
C SER A 127 23.65 -3.78 -3.27
N ARG A 128 23.29 -2.71 -2.53
CA ARG A 128 23.75 -1.34 -2.81
C ARG A 128 25.04 -0.94 -2.08
N ARG A 129 25.60 -1.80 -1.21
CA ARG A 129 26.91 -1.52 -0.60
C ARG A 129 28.01 -1.71 -1.65
N PRO A 130 28.87 -0.70 -1.91
CA PRO A 130 30.00 -0.88 -2.80
C PRO A 130 30.96 -1.92 -2.19
N SER A 131 31.40 -2.88 -2.99
CA SER A 131 32.55 -3.72 -2.65
C SER A 131 33.75 -2.80 -2.44
N SER A 132 34.24 -2.74 -1.20
CA SER A 132 35.45 -2.03 -0.78
C SER A 132 36.68 -2.53 -1.52
#